data_AF-A0A061NDF3-F1
#
_entry.id   AF-A0A061NDF3-F1
#
_cell.length_a   1.000
_cell.length_b   1.000
_cell.length_c   1.000
_cell.angle_alpha   90.00
_cell.angle_beta   90.00
_cell.angle_gamma   90.00
#
_symmetry.space_group_name_H-M   'P 1'
#
loop_
_entity.id
_entity.type
_entity.pdbx_description
1 polymer ?
#
loop_
_entity_poly.entity_id
_entity_poly.type
_entity_poly.pdbx_seq_one_letter_code
_entity_poly.pdbx_strand_id
1 'polypeptide(L)' 'MEEKEKLFQIGESVKYEGEMMKVIAEYERTIVAEFNRFPIPDKEEDFPFRRIVIKKGNVQRT' A
#
# COMPACT_ATOMS: atom_id res chain seq x y z
N MET A 1 26.82 7.72 0.36
CA MET A 1 26.28 6.36 0.60
C MET A 1 24.82 6.42 0.21
N GLU A 2 24.41 5.68 -0.83
CA GLU A 2 22.98 5.46 -1.07
C GLU A 2 22.45 4.70 0.16
N GLU A 3 21.50 5.30 0.88
CA GLU A 3 20.69 4.52 1.81
C GLU A 3 20.00 3.46 0.97
N LYS A 4 20.33 2.18 1.19
CA LYS A 4 19.52 1.09 0.64
C LYS A 4 18.12 1.30 1.20
N GLU A 5 17.18 1.70 0.34
CA GLU A 5 15.77 1.79 0.71
C GLU A 5 15.39 0.46 1.38
N LYS A 6 14.92 0.53 2.64
CA LYS A 6 14.46 -0.67 3.32
C LYS A 6 13.34 -1.28 2.49
N LEU A 7 13.42 -2.55 2.15
CA LEU A 7 12.33 -3.25 1.47
C LEU A 7 11.09 -3.26 2.38
N PHE A 8 9.91 -3.31 1.77
CA PHE A 8 8.67 -3.59 2.50
C PHE A 8 8.59 -5.07 2.81
N GLN A 9 8.00 -5.42 3.95
CA GLN A 9 7.76 -6.81 4.31
C GLN A 9 6.33 -7.21 3.92
N ILE A 10 6.16 -8.41 3.36
CA ILE A 10 4.81 -8.97 3.18
C ILE A 10 4.16 -9.09 4.56
N GLY A 11 2.96 -8.54 4.68
CA GLY A 11 2.23 -8.44 5.95
C GLY A 11 2.43 -7.12 6.70
N GLU A 12 3.35 -6.25 6.26
CA GLU A 12 3.55 -4.91 6.82
C GLU A 12 2.29 -4.05 6.64
N SER A 13 1.95 -3.28 7.66
CA SER A 13 0.88 -2.27 7.59
C SER A 13 1.43 -0.98 7.01
N VAL A 14 0.72 -0.42 6.03
CA VAL A 14 1.04 0.86 5.40
C VAL A 14 -0.21 1.71 5.28
N LYS A 15 -0.04 3.01 5.12
CA LYS A 15 -1.11 3.96 4.86
C LYS A 15 -0.98 4.57 3.46
N TYR A 16 -2.07 4.57 2.71
CA TYR A 16 -2.18 5.15 1.37
C TYR A 16 -3.49 5.93 1.26
N GLU A 17 -3.45 7.20 0.85
CA GLU A 17 -4.65 8.05 0.68
C GLU A 17 -5.60 8.06 1.89
N GLY A 18 -5.02 8.01 3.10
CA GLY A 18 -5.78 7.98 4.36
C GLY A 18 -6.16 6.58 4.85
N GLU A 19 -6.05 5.56 4.01
CA GLU A 19 -6.56 4.21 4.26
C GLU A 19 -5.46 3.24 4.69
N MET A 20 -5.80 2.35 5.62
CA MET A 20 -4.89 1.33 6.13
C MET A 20 -4.90 0.10 5.23
N MET A 21 -3.70 -0.36 4.86
CA MET A 21 -3.50 -1.47 3.95
C MET A 21 -2.43 -2.42 4.46
N LYS A 22 -2.43 -3.65 3.94
CA LYS A 22 -1.42 -4.66 4.20
C LYS A 22 -0.64 -4.97 2.93
N VAL A 23 0.69 -4.96 3.00
CA VAL A 23 1.54 -5.33 1.86
C VAL A 23 1.38 -6.83 1.57
N ILE A 24 1.11 -7.18 0.31
CA ILE A 24 0.96 -8.57 -0.14
C ILE A 24 2.01 -8.99 -1.18
N ALA A 25 2.65 -8.02 -1.84
CA ALA A 25 3.81 -8.26 -2.70
C ALA A 25 4.72 -7.03 -2.71
N GLU A 26 6.02 -7.28 -2.88
CA GLU A 26 7.06 -6.25 -2.94
C GLU A 26 7.81 -6.37 -4.27
N TYR A 27 8.04 -5.23 -4.90
CA TYR A 27 8.79 -5.11 -6.14
C TYR A 27 9.76 -3.94 -6.04
N GLU A 28 10.71 -3.84 -6.97
CA GLU A 28 11.79 -2.85 -6.92
C GLU A 28 11.29 -1.41 -6.65
N ARG A 29 10.20 -0.97 -7.29
CA ARG A 29 9.68 0.41 -7.18
C ARG A 29 8.26 0.51 -6.63
N THR A 30 7.59 -0.61 -6.47
CA THR A 30 6.18 -0.67 -6.11
C THR A 30 5.92 -1.74 -5.06
N ILE A 31 4.78 -1.62 -4.40
CA ILE A 31 4.19 -2.67 -3.60
C ILE A 31 2.80 -2.97 -4.15
N VAL A 32 2.31 -4.18 -3.90
CA VAL A 32 0.88 -4.47 -3.98
C VAL A 32 0.36 -4.50 -2.55
N ALA A 33 -0.69 -3.75 -2.28
CA ALA A 33 -1.31 -3.70 -0.97
C ALA A 33 -2.81 -4.03 -1.06
N GLU A 34 -3.33 -4.67 -0.02
CA GLU A 34 -4.75 -4.98 0.15
C GLU A 34 -5.34 -4.07 1.22
N PHE A 35 -6.49 -3.44 0.97
CA PHE A 35 -7.16 -2.61 1.97
C PHE A 35 -7.64 -3.45 3.15
N ASN A 36 -7.38 -2.98 4.38
CA ASN A 36 -7.86 -3.65 5.60
C ASN A 36 -9.40 -3.60 5.70
N ARG A 37 -10.03 -2.59 5.08
CA ARG A 37 -11.49 -2.45 4.95
C ARG A 37 -11.84 -2.28 3.48
N PHE A 38 -12.74 -3.14 2.97
CA PHE A 38 -13.22 -3.05 1.58
C PHE A 38 -14.65 -3.63 1.47
N PRO A 39 -15.59 -2.98 0.78
CA PRO A 39 -15.46 -1.67 0.11
C PRO A 39 -15.19 -0.53 1.12
N ILE A 40 -14.66 0.58 0.63
CA ILE A 40 -14.42 1.79 1.43
C ILE A 40 -15.63 2.70 1.25
N PRO A 41 -16.46 2.91 2.28
CA PRO A 41 -17.66 3.73 2.17
C PRO A 41 -17.34 5.13 1.64
N ASP A 42 -18.18 5.60 0.72
CA ASP A 42 -18.11 6.92 0.09
C ASP A 42 -16.85 7.14 -0.78
N LYS A 43 -16.11 6.06 -1.10
CA LYS A 43 -14.90 6.08 -1.95
C LYS A 43 -14.85 4.90 -2.94
N GLU A 44 -15.97 4.26 -3.21
CA GLU A 44 -16.03 3.08 -4.07
C GLU A 44 -15.63 3.39 -5.53
N GLU A 45 -15.89 4.62 -6.00
CA GLU A 45 -15.46 5.06 -7.33
C GLU A 45 -13.94 5.29 -7.41
N ASP A 46 -13.34 5.83 -6.34
CA ASP A 46 -11.90 6.08 -6.25
C ASP A 46 -11.11 4.77 -6.02
N PHE A 47 -11.69 3.84 -5.26
CA PHE A 47 -11.11 2.55 -4.91
C PHE A 47 -12.02 1.39 -5.30
N PRO A 48 -12.19 1.12 -6.61
CA PRO A 48 -13.09 0.07 -7.11
C PRO A 48 -12.54 -1.34 -6.87
N PHE A 49 -11.27 -1.46 -6.49
CA PHE A 49 -10.59 -2.75 -6.30
C PHE A 49 -10.05 -2.90 -4.87
N ARG A 50 -10.19 -4.10 -4.32
CA ARG A 50 -9.67 -4.46 -2.99
C ARG A 50 -8.13 -4.35 -2.87
N ARG A 51 -7.42 -4.44 -4.01
CA ARG A 51 -5.96 -4.42 -4.09
C ARG A 51 -5.52 -3.38 -5.10
N ILE A 52 -4.36 -2.77 -4.84
CA ILE A 52 -3.79 -1.75 -5.71
C ILE A 52 -2.26 -1.84 -5.72
N VAL A 53 -1.67 -1.47 -6.86
CA VAL A 53 -0.22 -1.31 -7.02
C VAL A 53 0.15 0.12 -6.67
N ILE A 54 1.07 0.32 -5.73
CA ILE A 54 1.45 1.65 -5.21
C ILE A 54 2.95 1.85 -5.36
N LYS A 55 3.38 3.03 -5.82
CA LYS A 55 4.80 3.42 -5.80
C LYS A 55 5.26 3.56 -4.34
N LYS A 56 6.45 3.05 -4.01
CA LYS A 56 6.98 3.05 -2.63
C LYS A 56 7.01 4.44 -1.98
N GLY A 57 7.27 5.50 -2.75
CA GLY A 57 7.26 6.88 -2.27
C GLY A 57 5.88 7.46 -1.96
N ASN A 58 4.80 6.77 -2.31
CA ASN A 58 3.43 7.25 -2.11
C ASN A 58 2.75 6.63 -0.86
N VAL A 59 3.45 5.78 -0.11
CA VAL A 59 2.91 5.16 1.12
C VAL A 59 3.66 5.63 2.36
N GLN A 60 2.94 5.67 3.47
CA GLN A 60 3.50 5.93 4.80
C GLN A 60 3.60 4.61 5.57
N ARG A 61 4.78 4.33 6.14
CA ARG A 61 4.95 3.21 7.10
C ARG A 61 4.39 3.62 8.45
N THR A 62 3.66 2.72 9.10
CA THR A 62 3.07 2.92 10.43
C THR A 62 3.83 2.14 11.50
#